data_AF-A0A7V0JWF6-F1
#
_entry.id   AF-A0A7V0JWF6-F1
#
_cell.length_a   1.000
_cell.length_b   1.000
_cell.length_c   1.000
_cell.angle_alpha   90.00
_cell.angle_beta   90.00
_cell.angle_gamma   90.00
#
_symmetry.space_group_name_H-M   'P 1'
#
loop_
_entity.id
_entity.type
_entity.pdbx_description
1 polymer ?
#
loop_
_entity_poly.entity_id
_entity_poly.type
_entity_poly.pdbx_seq_one_letter_code
_entity_poly.pdbx_strand_id
1 'polypeptide(L)'
;MKILNGLKTNLIYKLVAFILAVITYIYVQNELISSGRIFHNKELLKQLDFKVVPIKVALKGEPPPRYQILTGNIKVKPEKVIIVGKKSDLDKISEISTQEIDVRKFTHTQILYVPLKPVENAIVGDKAMVEIEIPVVAVR
;
A
#
# COMPACT_ATOMS: atom_id res chain seq x y z
N MET A 1 62.94 23.74 -25.78
CA MET A 1 62.48 22.91 -24.63
C MET A 1 61.48 23.70 -23.76
N LYS A 2 60.25 23.95 -24.25
CA LYS A 2 59.21 24.78 -23.57
C LYS A 2 57.88 24.04 -23.31
N ILE A 3 57.75 22.79 -23.76
CA ILE A 3 56.51 22.01 -23.70
C ILE A 3 56.36 21.28 -22.34
N LEU A 4 57.46 21.01 -21.62
CA LEU A 4 57.40 20.28 -20.34
C LEU A 4 56.91 21.11 -19.13
N ASN A 5 56.91 22.44 -19.20
CA ASN A 5 56.52 23.28 -18.05
C ASN A 5 55.00 23.49 -17.96
N GLY A 6 54.26 23.37 -19.06
CA GLY A 6 52.79 23.44 -19.07
C GLY A 6 52.10 22.14 -18.62
N LEU A 7 52.79 21.00 -18.68
CA LEU A 7 52.28 19.72 -18.17
C LEU A 7 52.32 19.65 -16.64
N LYS A 8 53.35 20.21 -16.00
CA LYS A 8 53.58 20.06 -14.54
C LYS A 8 52.58 20.84 -13.68
N THR A 9 52.18 22.04 -14.09
CA THR A 9 51.22 22.86 -13.33
C THR A 9 49.81 22.29 -13.37
N ASN A 10 49.40 21.69 -14.49
CA ASN A 10 48.10 21.04 -14.63
C ASN A 10 48.03 19.64 -14.01
N LEU A 11 49.19 19.03 -13.73
CA LEU A 11 49.24 17.70 -13.14
C LEU A 11 48.77 17.69 -11.69
N ILE A 12 49.08 18.76 -10.94
CA ILE A 12 48.66 18.92 -9.54
C ILE A 12 47.14 19.02 -9.43
N TYR A 13 46.49 19.83 -10.28
CA TYR A 13 45.03 19.94 -10.28
C TYR A 13 44.34 18.63 -10.64
N LYS A 14 44.89 17.85 -11.57
CA LYS A 14 44.38 16.51 -11.90
C LYS A 14 44.51 15.53 -10.74
N LEU A 15 45.62 15.59 -10.01
CA LEU A 15 45.88 14.72 -8.86
C LEU A 15 44.93 15.07 -7.70
N VAL A 16 44.72 16.36 -7.42
CA VAL A 16 43.74 16.83 -6.44
C VAL A 16 42.31 16.41 -6.81
N ALA A 17 41.92 16.59 -8.08
CA ALA A 17 40.61 16.16 -8.56
C ALA A 17 40.42 14.64 -8.43
N PHE A 18 41.46 13.85 -8.72
CA PHE A 18 41.42 12.40 -8.58
C PHE A 18 41.24 11.97 -7.11
N ILE A 19 41.98 12.58 -6.18
CA ILE A 19 41.84 12.31 -4.74
C ILE A 19 40.43 12.65 -4.26
N LEU A 20 39.90 13.83 -4.63
CA LEU A 20 38.54 14.23 -4.30
C LEU A 20 37.50 13.24 -4.83
N ALA A 21 37.67 12.76 -6.07
CA ALA A 21 36.78 11.77 -6.68
C ALA A 21 36.82 10.44 -5.91
N VAL A 22 38.00 9.98 -5.48
CA VAL A 22 38.14 8.75 -4.69
C VAL A 22 37.49 8.91 -3.31
N ILE A 23 37.72 10.03 -2.62
CA ILE A 23 37.09 10.30 -1.32
C ILE A 23 35.57 10.35 -1.45
N THR A 24 35.06 11.07 -2.46
CA THR A 24 33.62 11.17 -2.73
C THR A 24 33.05 9.80 -3.06
N TYR A 25 33.73 9.00 -3.89
CA TYR A 25 33.31 7.64 -4.22
C TYR A 25 33.22 6.76 -2.97
N ILE A 26 34.23 6.81 -2.09
CA ILE A 26 34.24 6.05 -0.83
C ILE A 26 33.12 6.50 0.10
N TYR A 27 32.91 7.81 0.24
CA TYR A 27 31.84 8.37 1.07
C TYR A 27 30.45 7.91 0.58
N VAL A 28 30.17 8.05 -0.72
CA VAL A 28 28.92 7.61 -1.34
C VAL A 28 28.72 6.11 -1.17
N GLN A 29 29.76 5.29 -1.41
CA GLN A 29 29.67 3.85 -1.20
C GLN A 29 29.39 3.50 0.26
N ASN A 30 30.03 4.16 1.23
CA ASN A 30 29.82 3.89 2.65
C ASN A 30 28.41 4.28 3.11
N GLU A 31 27.86 5.37 2.57
CA GLU A 31 26.48 5.81 2.84
C GLU A 31 25.44 4.87 2.19
N LEU A 32 25.70 4.37 0.98
CA LEU A 32 24.88 3.35 0.32
C LEU A 32 24.93 2.00 1.06
N ILE A 33 26.10 1.57 1.53
CA ILE A 33 26.26 0.35 2.33
C ILE A 33 25.54 0.49 3.69
N SER A 34 25.57 1.68 4.29
CA SER A 34 24.85 1.96 5.53
C SER A 34 23.33 1.97 5.33
N SER A 35 22.86 2.48 4.19
CA SER A 35 21.44 2.45 3.79
C SER A 35 20.98 1.04 3.39
N GLY A 36 21.87 0.21 2.83
CA GLY A 36 21.62 -1.17 2.41
C GLY A 36 21.52 -2.19 3.55
N ARG A 37 21.92 -1.83 4.78
CA ARG A 37 21.75 -2.71 5.96
C ARG A 37 20.30 -2.89 6.41
N ILE A 38 19.34 -2.13 5.86
CA ILE A 38 17.93 -2.23 6.22
C ILE A 38 17.28 -3.54 5.71
N PHE A 39 17.86 -4.21 4.70
CA PHE A 39 17.31 -5.45 4.14
C PHE A 39 18.09 -6.72 4.54
N HIS A 40 18.59 -6.78 5.77
CA HIS A 40 19.31 -7.96 6.29
C HIS A 40 18.45 -9.23 6.40
N ASN A 41 17.14 -9.15 6.14
CA ASN A 41 16.24 -10.29 6.24
C ASN A 41 15.56 -10.61 4.90
N LYS A 42 16.39 -10.93 3.90
CA LYS A 42 15.96 -11.44 2.59
C LYS A 42 15.06 -12.68 2.73
N GLU A 43 15.25 -13.46 3.80
CA GLU A 43 14.42 -14.60 4.18
C GLU A 43 12.96 -14.19 4.50
N LEU A 44 12.75 -13.13 5.28
CA LEU A 44 11.41 -12.62 5.60
C LEU A 44 10.68 -12.08 4.36
N LEU A 45 11.38 -11.34 3.49
CA LEU A 45 10.80 -10.86 2.24
C LEU A 45 10.41 -11.99 1.30
N LYS A 46 11.12 -13.12 1.34
CA LYS A 46 10.80 -14.33 0.56
C LYS A 46 9.53 -15.03 1.05
N GLN A 47 9.12 -14.80 2.30
CA GLN A 47 7.91 -15.38 2.89
C GLN A 47 6.68 -14.49 2.77
N LEU A 48 6.88 -13.21 2.45
CA LEU A 48 5.79 -12.29 2.14
C LEU A 48 5.31 -12.54 0.72
N ASP A 49 4.00 -12.62 0.58
CA ASP A 49 3.31 -12.73 -0.70
C ASP A 49 2.20 -11.67 -0.73
N PHE A 50 1.55 -11.52 -1.88
CA PHE A 50 0.38 -10.66 -2.03
C PHE A 50 -0.80 -11.45 -2.60
N LYS A 51 -1.99 -11.10 -2.15
CA LYS A 51 -3.23 -11.72 -2.61
C LYS A 51 -4.27 -10.65 -2.90
N VAL A 52 -5.00 -10.83 -3.99
CA VAL A 52 -6.14 -9.98 -4.33
C VAL A 52 -7.40 -10.67 -3.83
N VAL A 53 -8.15 -10.00 -2.96
CA VAL A 53 -9.36 -10.55 -2.34
C VAL A 53 -10.55 -9.62 -2.52
N PRO A 54 -11.76 -10.16 -2.68
CA PRO A 54 -12.99 -9.37 -2.77
C PRO A 54 -13.33 -8.70 -1.43
N ILE A 55 -14.04 -7.57 -1.53
CA ILE A 55 -14.58 -6.85 -0.38
C ILE A 55 -16.03 -7.25 -0.16
N LYS A 56 -16.36 -7.54 1.10
CA LYS A 56 -17.72 -7.84 1.56
C LYS A 56 -18.23 -6.72 2.44
N VAL A 57 -19.45 -6.26 2.16
CA VAL A 57 -20.08 -5.19 2.95
C VAL A 57 -20.73 -5.80 4.19
N ALA A 58 -20.33 -5.31 5.37
CA ALA A 58 -20.93 -5.68 6.64
C ALA A 58 -22.04 -4.70 7.01
N LEU A 59 -23.30 -5.11 6.87
CA LEU A 59 -24.46 -4.32 7.27
C LEU A 59 -24.93 -4.73 8.67
N LYS A 60 -25.38 -3.75 9.46
CA LYS A 60 -25.89 -3.96 10.81
C LYS A 60 -27.28 -3.37 10.97
N GLY A 61 -28.19 -4.18 11.51
CA GLY A 61 -29.60 -3.84 11.70
C GLY A 61 -30.40 -3.95 10.40
N GLU A 62 -31.66 -3.55 10.49
CA GLU A 62 -32.60 -3.51 9.36
C GLU A 62 -32.99 -2.07 9.05
N PRO A 63 -33.24 -1.72 7.78
CA PRO A 63 -33.76 -0.41 7.43
C PRO A 63 -35.12 -0.14 8.10
N PRO A 64 -35.56 1.13 8.22
CA PRO A 64 -36.87 1.46 8.77
C PRO A 64 -38.02 0.71 8.06
N PRO A 65 -39.17 0.53 8.74
CA PRO A 65 -40.35 -0.06 8.11
C PRO A 65 -40.68 0.62 6.78
N ARG A 66 -41.12 -0.17 5.79
CA ARG A 66 -41.40 0.27 4.41
C ARG A 66 -40.17 0.61 3.57
N TYR A 67 -38.96 0.26 4.02
CA TYR A 67 -37.74 0.35 3.21
C TYR A 67 -37.05 -1.00 3.13
N GLN A 68 -36.41 -1.26 1.98
CA GLN A 68 -35.63 -2.47 1.74
C GLN A 68 -34.33 -2.11 1.03
N ILE A 69 -33.24 -2.74 1.47
CA ILE A 69 -31.95 -2.65 0.81
C ILE A 69 -31.90 -3.69 -0.30
N LEU A 70 -31.55 -3.28 -1.51
CA LEU A 70 -31.32 -4.21 -2.62
C LEU A 70 -29.92 -4.81 -2.48
N THR A 71 -29.76 -5.82 -1.62
CA THR A 71 -28.45 -6.40 -1.28
C THR A 71 -27.67 -6.89 -2.50
N GLY A 72 -28.35 -7.37 -3.54
CA GLY A 72 -27.73 -7.79 -4.80
C GLY A 72 -27.25 -6.64 -5.70
N ASN A 73 -27.58 -5.39 -5.38
CA ASN A 73 -27.25 -4.20 -6.15
C ASN A 73 -26.28 -3.26 -5.41
N ILE A 74 -25.76 -3.67 -4.27
CA ILE A 74 -24.74 -2.91 -3.55
C ILE A 74 -23.47 -2.86 -4.40
N LYS A 75 -22.96 -1.65 -4.68
CA LYS A 75 -21.71 -1.48 -5.41
C LYS A 75 -20.59 -1.06 -4.48
N VAL A 76 -19.41 -1.66 -4.65
CA VAL A 76 -18.22 -1.35 -3.85
C VAL A 76 -17.11 -0.92 -4.80
N LYS A 77 -16.48 0.22 -4.52
CA LYS A 77 -15.35 0.74 -5.29
C LYS A 77 -14.16 1.00 -4.36
N PRO A 78 -13.04 0.29 -4.54
CA PRO A 78 -12.83 -0.85 -5.45
C PRO A 78 -13.59 -2.11 -5.00
N GLU A 79 -13.88 -3.04 -5.92
CA GLU A 79 -14.50 -4.34 -5.58
C GLU A 79 -13.52 -5.31 -4.90
N LYS A 80 -12.22 -5.12 -5.15
CA LYS A 80 -11.14 -5.97 -4.67
C LYS A 80 -10.01 -5.12 -4.11
N VAL A 81 -9.31 -5.67 -3.14
CA VAL A 81 -8.12 -5.06 -2.54
C VAL A 81 -6.97 -6.04 -2.48
N ILE A 82 -5.76 -5.47 -2.45
CA ILE A 82 -4.53 -6.21 -2.30
C ILE A 82 -4.24 -6.31 -0.81
N ILE A 83 -3.96 -7.53 -0.35
CA ILE A 83 -3.41 -7.80 0.97
C ILE A 83 -2.01 -8.36 0.84
N VAL A 84 -1.17 -8.01 1.81
CA VAL A 84 0.22 -8.42 1.91
C VAL A 84 0.44 -9.09 3.26
N GLY A 85 1.08 -10.25 3.27
CA GLY A 85 1.28 -11.03 4.48
C GLY A 85 2.04 -12.31 4.20
N LYS A 86 2.19 -13.15 5.23
CA LYS A 86 2.79 -14.49 5.05
C LYS A 86 1.86 -15.34 4.21
N LYS A 87 2.43 -16.12 3.28
CA LYS A 87 1.66 -17.02 2.40
C LYS A 87 0.65 -17.90 3.17
N SER A 88 1.10 -18.51 4.26
CA SER A 88 0.27 -19.36 5.13
C SER A 88 -0.93 -18.65 5.75
N ASP A 89 -0.87 -17.34 5.93
CA ASP A 89 -1.95 -16.53 6.50
C ASP A 89 -2.86 -15.99 5.40
N LEU A 90 -2.29 -15.59 4.26
CA LEU A 90 -3.05 -15.19 3.07
C LEU A 90 -3.92 -16.32 2.50
N ASP A 91 -3.47 -17.58 2.60
CA ASP A 91 -4.25 -18.74 2.16
C ASP A 91 -5.56 -18.89 2.94
N LYS A 92 -5.58 -18.46 4.21
CA LYS A 92 -6.77 -18.50 5.08
C LYS A 92 -7.76 -17.36 4.81
N ILE A 93 -7.32 -16.30 4.13
CA ILE A 93 -8.13 -15.10 3.88
C ILE A 93 -8.77 -15.20 2.49
N SER A 94 -10.08 -15.44 2.44
CA SER A 94 -10.84 -15.50 1.19
C SER A 94 -11.49 -14.16 0.82
N GLU A 95 -11.83 -13.34 1.81
CA GLU A 95 -12.54 -12.07 1.65
C GLU A 95 -12.17 -11.10 2.79
N ILE A 96 -12.39 -9.80 2.57
CA ILE A 96 -12.23 -8.77 3.60
C ILE A 96 -13.57 -8.08 3.80
N SER A 97 -13.97 -7.95 5.07
CA SER A 97 -15.19 -7.22 5.41
C SER A 97 -14.92 -5.75 5.66
N THR A 98 -15.88 -4.90 5.34
CA THR A 98 -15.90 -3.50 5.79
C THR A 98 -16.17 -3.43 7.30
N GLN A 99 -15.96 -2.27 7.92
CA GLN A 99 -16.58 -2.00 9.21
C GLN A 99 -18.12 -2.05 9.09
N GLU A 100 -18.78 -2.31 10.21
CA GLU A 100 -20.24 -2.43 10.27
C GLU A 100 -20.91 -1.10 9.91
N ILE A 101 -21.82 -1.14 8.95
CA ILE A 101 -22.61 0.00 8.51
C ILE A 101 -24.00 -0.12 9.12
N ASP A 102 -24.38 0.82 10.00
CA ASP A 102 -25.71 0.85 10.58
C ASP A 102 -26.73 1.39 9.58
N VAL A 103 -27.64 0.52 9.13
CA VAL A 103 -28.63 0.85 8.10
C VAL A 103 -29.99 1.26 8.66
N ARG A 104 -30.15 1.31 9.99
CA ARG A 104 -31.44 1.61 10.65
C ARG A 104 -32.03 2.98 10.35
N LYS A 105 -31.25 3.87 9.74
CA LYS A 105 -31.68 5.24 9.36
C LYS A 105 -31.80 5.42 7.84
N PHE A 106 -31.60 4.38 7.05
CA PHE A 106 -31.51 4.53 5.60
C PHE A 106 -32.90 4.51 4.97
N THR A 107 -33.30 5.64 4.38
CA THR A 107 -34.58 5.83 3.69
C THR A 107 -34.43 6.09 2.19
N HIS A 108 -33.19 6.16 1.70
CA HIS A 108 -32.82 6.46 0.33
C HIS A 108 -31.43 5.87 0.05
N THR A 109 -31.04 5.78 -1.22
CA THR A 109 -29.71 5.32 -1.61
C THR A 109 -28.63 6.18 -0.97
N GLN A 110 -27.66 5.52 -0.32
CA GLN A 110 -26.54 6.19 0.34
C GLN A 110 -25.22 5.84 -0.36
N ILE A 111 -24.33 6.83 -0.47
CA ILE A 111 -22.94 6.64 -0.90
C ILE A 111 -22.05 6.96 0.29
N LEU A 112 -21.28 5.97 0.75
CA LEU A 112 -20.49 6.06 1.98
C LEU A 112 -19.04 5.67 1.72
N TYR A 113 -18.11 6.36 2.39
CA TYR A 113 -16.72 5.95 2.47
C TYR A 113 -16.51 5.20 3.78
N VAL A 114 -16.28 3.89 3.69
CA VAL A 114 -16.22 3.01 4.84
C VAL A 114 -14.84 2.36 4.93
N PRO A 115 -14.21 2.37 6.11
CA PRO A 115 -12.95 1.67 6.32
C PRO A 115 -13.13 0.15 6.27
N LEU A 116 -12.09 -0.55 5.83
CA LEU A 116 -12.04 -2.00 5.93
C LEU A 116 -11.76 -2.44 7.37
N LYS A 117 -12.28 -3.60 7.75
CA LYS A 117 -11.97 -4.21 9.05
C LYS A 117 -10.50 -4.66 9.03
N PRO A 118 -9.74 -4.43 10.12
CA PRO A 118 -8.37 -4.95 10.24
C PRO A 118 -8.36 -6.47 10.06
N VAL A 119 -7.36 -6.96 9.32
CA VAL A 119 -7.14 -8.39 9.10
C VAL A 119 -5.97 -8.82 9.97
N GLU A 120 -6.12 -9.91 10.73
CA GLU A 120 -5.02 -10.43 11.53
C GLU A 120 -3.92 -10.97 10.62
N ASN A 121 -2.66 -10.64 10.94
CA ASN A 121 -1.47 -11.13 10.24
C ASN A 121 -1.35 -10.74 8.75
N ALA A 122 -2.15 -9.79 8.28
CA ALA A 122 -2.06 -9.24 6.93
C ALA A 122 -2.26 -7.72 6.95
N ILE A 123 -1.60 -7.04 6.03
CA ILE A 123 -1.72 -5.60 5.81
C ILE A 123 -2.52 -5.38 4.54
N VAL A 124 -3.57 -4.56 4.62
CA VAL A 124 -4.29 -4.09 3.44
C VAL A 124 -3.44 -3.00 2.78
N GLY A 125 -3.25 -3.09 1.46
CA GLY A 125 -2.49 -2.10 0.69
C GLY A 125 -3.18 -0.73 0.62
N ASP A 126 -2.83 0.07 -0.39
CA ASP A 126 -3.16 1.52 -0.56
C ASP A 126 -4.62 1.98 -0.34
N LYS A 127 -5.58 1.07 -0.17
CA LYS A 127 -7.01 1.39 -0.06
C LYS A 127 -7.60 0.86 1.24
N ALA A 128 -7.36 1.60 2.33
CA ALA A 128 -7.99 1.35 3.62
C ALA A 128 -9.47 1.80 3.66
N MET A 129 -9.86 2.73 2.78
CA MET A 129 -11.22 3.25 2.63
C MET A 129 -11.81 2.80 1.31
N VAL A 130 -13.08 2.42 1.32
CA VAL A 130 -13.82 1.99 0.13
C VAL A 130 -15.12 2.78 0.00
N GLU A 131 -15.48 3.14 -1.23
CA GLU A 131 -16.77 3.76 -1.53
C GLU A 131 -17.83 2.66 -1.70
N ILE A 132 -18.97 2.81 -1.04
CA ILE A 132 -20.07 1.85 -1.06
C ILE A 132 -21.35 2.59 -1.42
N GLU A 133 -22.00 2.16 -2.50
CA GLU A 133 -23.33 2.60 -2.92
C GLU A 133 -24.34 1.57 -2.42
N ILE A 134 -25.19 1.97 -1.47
CA ILE A 134 -26.21 1.11 -0.84
C ILE A 134 -27.58 1.55 -1.36
N PRO A 135 -28.16 0.86 -2.35
CA PRO A 135 -29.48 1.20 -2.88
C PRO A 135 -30.59 0.81 -1.90
N VAL A 136 -31.47 1.77 -1.62
CA VAL A 136 -32.64 1.57 -0.74
C VAL A 136 -33.90 1.97 -1.48
N VAL A 137 -34.90 1.08 -1.47
CA VAL A 137 -36.19 1.27 -2.10
C VAL A 137 -37.32 1.24 -1.09
N ALA A 138 -38.37 2.02 -1.33
CA ALA A 138 -39.57 1.97 -0.53
C ALA A 138 -40.44 0.76 -0.94
N VAL A 139 -40.77 -0.09 0.02
CA VAL A 139 -41.70 -1.21 -0.17
C VAL A 139 -43.11 -0.70 0.14
N ARG A 140 -44.00 -0.78 -0.86
CA ARG A 140 -45.40 -0.35 -0.73
C ARG A 140 -46.27 -1.40 -0.07
#